data_AF-F7YG79-F1
#
_entry.id   AF-F7YG79-F1
#
_cell.length_a   1.000
_cell.length_b   1.000
_cell.length_c   1.000
_cell.angle_alpha   90.00
_cell.angle_beta   90.00
_cell.angle_gamma   90.00
#
_symmetry.space_group_name_H-M   'P 1'
#
loop_
_entity.id
_entity.type
_entity.pdbx_description
1 polymer ?
#
loop_
_entity_poly.entity_id
_entity_poly.type
_entity_poly.pdbx_seq_one_letter_code
_entity_poly.pdbx_strand_id
1 'polypeptide(L)'
;MASEFAALLEHAKLALAGEEPKPEEILPPIDPESIAVELGLDQPKSTADFGRVRRRFAFANHPDRVAPHLRQRAMIRMQVANMLIDEAKRRAVAGARR
;
A
#
# COMPACT_ATOMS: atom_id res chain seq x y z
N MET A 1 24.12 -12.61 -44.42
CA MET A 1 23.25 -13.40 -43.53
C MET A 1 23.76 -13.47 -42.08
N ALA A 2 24.86 -14.16 -41.76
CA ALA A 2 25.31 -14.30 -40.35
C ALA A 2 25.84 -12.99 -39.73
N SER A 3 26.49 -12.12 -40.53
CA SER A 3 27.02 -10.82 -40.07
C SER A 3 25.93 -9.79 -39.77
N GLU A 4 24.84 -9.80 -40.55
CA GLU A 4 23.73 -8.86 -40.40
C GLU A 4 22.93 -9.15 -39.13
N PHE A 5 22.75 -10.42 -38.80
CA PHE A 5 22.13 -10.84 -37.54
C PHE A 5 22.97 -10.44 -36.32
N ALA A 6 24.30 -10.56 -36.42
CA ALA A 6 25.21 -10.13 -35.35
C ALA A 6 25.13 -8.61 -35.11
N ALA A 7 25.09 -7.80 -36.17
CA ALA A 7 24.94 -6.35 -36.08
C ALA A 7 23.58 -5.94 -35.51
N LEU A 8 22.51 -6.67 -35.83
CA LEU A 8 21.18 -6.45 -35.25
C LEU A 8 21.16 -6.76 -33.75
N LEU A 9 21.79 -7.86 -33.34
CA LEU A 9 21.91 -8.22 -31.93
C LEU A 9 22.75 -7.22 -31.14
N GLU A 10 23.81 -6.68 -31.74
CA GLU A 10 24.64 -5.65 -31.11
C GLU A 10 23.85 -4.35 -30.90
N HIS A 11 23.09 -3.90 -31.91
CA HIS A 11 22.18 -2.77 -31.77
C HIS A 11 21.11 -3.00 -30.70
N ALA A 12 20.51 -4.21 -30.66
CA ALA A 12 19.52 -4.54 -29.65
C ALA A 12 20.12 -4.52 -28.23
N LYS A 13 21.34 -5.03 -28.04
CA LYS A 13 22.06 -4.97 -26.76
C LYS A 13 22.36 -3.53 -26.34
N LEU A 14 22.79 -2.67 -27.27
CA LEU A 14 23.05 -1.26 -27.01
C LEU A 14 21.76 -0.50 -26.64
N ALA A 15 20.64 -0.81 -27.29
CA ALA A 15 19.34 -0.23 -26.97
C ALA A 15 18.84 -0.65 -25.57
N LEU A 16 19.02 -1.93 -25.20
CA LEU A 16 18.64 -2.45 -23.88
C LEU A 16 19.58 -2.00 -22.76
N ALA A 17 20.87 -1.76 -23.04
CA ALA A 17 21.85 -1.32 -22.05
C ALA A 17 21.57 0.10 -21.51
N GLY A 18 20.76 0.90 -22.20
CA GLY A 18 20.32 2.22 -21.75
C GLY A 18 19.03 2.24 -20.94
N GLU A 19 18.33 1.10 -20.80
CA GLU A 19 17.17 1.00 -19.94
C GLU A 19 17.64 0.80 -18.50
N GLU A 20 17.66 1.88 -17.71
CA GLU A 20 17.83 1.77 -16.26
C GLU A 20 16.75 0.81 -15.71
N PRO A 21 17.11 -0.15 -14.84
CA PRO A 21 16.14 -1.04 -14.24
C PRO A 21 15.10 -0.20 -13.52
N LYS A 22 13.84 -0.29 -13.96
CA LYS A 22 12.72 0.36 -13.28
C LYS A 22 12.77 -0.05 -11.80
N PRO A 23 12.73 0.89 -10.85
CA PRO A 23 12.69 0.56 -9.43
C PRO A 23 11.60 -0.48 -9.19
N GLU A 24 11.95 -1.61 -8.59
CA GLU A 24 10.96 -2.62 -8.22
C GLU A 24 9.94 -1.98 -7.28
N GLU A 25 8.68 -1.96 -7.70
CA GLU A 25 7.61 -1.33 -6.94
C GLU A 25 7.25 -2.22 -5.75
N ILE A 26 7.76 -1.86 -4.57
CA ILE A 26 7.47 -2.57 -3.33
C ILE A 26 5.99 -2.39 -2.99
N LEU A 27 5.25 -3.48 -3.03
CA LEU A 27 3.81 -3.48 -2.77
C LEU A 27 3.55 -3.24 -1.28
N PRO A 28 2.63 -2.33 -0.92
CA PRO A 28 2.30 -2.10 0.48
C PRO A 28 1.68 -3.36 1.11
N PRO A 29 2.04 -3.67 2.36
CA PRO A 29 1.57 -4.88 3.03
C PRO A 29 0.04 -4.84 3.25
N ILE A 30 -0.61 -6.00 3.38
CA ILE A 30 -2.08 -6.11 3.55
C ILE A 30 -2.49 -6.79 4.85
N ASP A 31 -1.51 -7.25 5.62
CA ASP A 31 -1.71 -7.88 6.91
C ASP A 31 -2.29 -6.88 7.92
N PRO A 32 -3.22 -7.32 8.79
CA PRO A 32 -3.84 -6.46 9.78
C PRO A 32 -2.83 -5.81 10.74
N GLU A 33 -1.75 -6.49 11.10
CA GLU A 33 -0.74 -6.00 12.03
C GLU A 33 -0.02 -4.77 11.48
N SER A 34 0.50 -4.83 10.24
CA SER A 34 1.15 -3.68 9.61
C SER A 34 0.20 -2.50 9.43
N ILE A 35 -1.07 -2.77 9.08
CA ILE A 35 -2.09 -1.73 8.95
C ILE A 35 -2.43 -1.11 10.32
N ALA A 36 -2.50 -1.91 11.39
CA ALA A 36 -2.75 -1.41 12.74
C ALA A 36 -1.63 -0.47 13.21
N VAL A 37 -0.37 -0.78 12.92
CA VAL A 37 0.79 0.09 13.20
C VAL A 37 0.69 1.40 12.42
N GLU A 38 0.38 1.36 11.12
CA GLU A 38 0.21 2.56 10.29
C GLU A 38 -0.94 3.47 10.79
N LEU A 39 -2.00 2.86 11.32
CA LEU A 39 -3.13 3.56 11.91
C LEU A 39 -2.86 4.08 13.35
N GLY A 40 -1.77 3.65 13.98
CA GLY A 40 -1.48 3.96 15.40
C GLY A 40 -2.46 3.30 16.38
N LEU A 41 -2.95 2.10 16.03
CA LEU A 41 -3.89 1.29 16.82
C LEU A 41 -3.21 0.12 17.56
N ASP A 42 -1.89 0.00 17.45
CA ASP A 42 -1.06 -0.98 18.14
C ASP A 42 -1.00 -0.75 19.66
N GLN A 43 -1.36 0.44 20.14
CA GLN A 43 -1.31 0.80 21.55
C GLN A 43 -2.69 0.85 22.25
N PRO A 44 -2.82 0.29 23.46
CA PRO A 44 -4.09 0.12 24.16
C PRO A 44 -4.75 1.43 24.64
N LYS A 45 -3.99 2.53 24.75
CA LYS A 45 -4.49 3.85 25.18
C LYS A 45 -4.57 4.88 24.05
N SER A 46 -4.63 4.43 22.79
CA SER A 46 -4.74 5.34 21.65
C SER A 46 -6.05 6.13 21.73
N THR A 47 -6.01 7.37 22.23
CA THR A 47 -7.09 8.37 22.12
C THR A 47 -7.08 8.98 20.73
N ALA A 48 -6.96 8.13 19.71
CA ALA A 48 -6.95 8.57 18.33
C ALA A 48 -8.31 9.16 17.96
N ASP A 49 -8.31 10.35 17.36
CA ASP A 49 -9.43 10.80 16.53
C ASP A 49 -9.55 9.83 15.35
N PHE A 50 -10.37 8.80 15.53
CA PHE A 50 -10.60 7.76 14.54
C PHE A 50 -11.08 8.31 13.19
N GLY A 51 -11.78 9.46 13.19
CA GLY A 51 -12.20 10.12 11.96
C GLY A 51 -11.00 10.70 11.20
N ARG A 52 -10.12 11.40 11.91
CA ARG A 52 -8.87 11.92 11.35
C ARG A 52 -7.94 10.81 10.86
N VAL A 53 -7.77 9.74 11.65
CA VAL A 53 -6.96 8.58 11.25
C VAL A 53 -7.50 7.95 9.97
N ARG A 54 -8.82 7.69 9.89
CA ARG A 54 -9.46 7.13 8.69
C ARG A 54 -9.22 7.99 7.45
N ARG A 55 -9.42 9.31 7.56
CA ARG A 55 -9.21 10.24 6.44
C ARG A 55 -7.75 10.25 5.97
N ARG A 56 -6.80 10.25 6.90
CA ARG A 56 -5.36 10.21 6.57
C ARG A 56 -4.99 8.91 5.85
N PHE A 57 -5.46 7.77 6.36
CA PHE A 57 -5.20 6.47 5.74
C PHE A 57 -5.83 6.37 4.34
N ALA A 58 -7.08 6.81 4.18
CA ALA A 58 -7.76 6.84 2.89
C ALA A 58 -7.04 7.72 1.87
N PHE A 59 -6.51 8.88 2.27
CA PHE A 59 -5.78 9.76 1.35
C PHE A 59 -4.59 9.06 0.67
N ALA A 60 -3.89 8.18 1.39
CA ALA A 60 -2.75 7.42 0.88
C ALA A 60 -3.15 6.10 0.20
N ASN A 61 -4.31 5.52 0.54
CA ASN A 61 -4.67 4.14 0.18
C ASN A 61 -5.98 4.01 -0.62
N HIS A 62 -6.61 5.10 -1.07
CA HIS A 62 -7.87 5.01 -1.82
C HIS A 62 -7.66 4.38 -3.22
N PRO A 63 -8.49 3.42 -3.65
CA PRO A 63 -8.33 2.77 -4.96
C PRO A 63 -8.38 3.75 -6.13
N ASP A 64 -9.16 4.83 -6.02
CA ASP A 64 -9.24 5.85 -7.09
C ASP A 64 -8.02 6.78 -7.16
N ARG A 65 -7.12 6.71 -6.19
CA ARG A 65 -5.94 7.58 -6.07
C ARG A 65 -4.62 6.86 -6.38
N VAL A 66 -4.67 5.54 -6.61
CA VAL A 66 -3.49 4.71 -6.89
C VAL A 66 -3.51 4.21 -8.32
N ALA A 67 -2.34 3.75 -8.79
CA ALA A 67 -2.20 3.15 -10.11
C ALA A 67 -3.11 1.90 -10.28
N PRO A 68 -3.58 1.58 -11.49
CA PRO A 68 -4.55 0.51 -11.74
C PRO A 68 -4.18 -0.84 -11.12
N HIS A 69 -2.90 -1.24 -11.18
CA HIS A 69 -2.41 -2.51 -10.62
C HIS A 69 -2.35 -2.53 -9.09
N LEU A 70 -2.42 -1.38 -8.43
CA LEU A 70 -2.46 -1.25 -6.96
C LEU A 70 -3.89 -1.22 -6.40
N ARG A 71 -4.92 -1.02 -7.24
CA ARG A 71 -6.30 -0.76 -6.77
C ARG A 71 -6.88 -1.86 -5.90
N GLN A 72 -6.64 -3.12 -6.26
CA GLN A 72 -7.11 -4.26 -5.48
C GLN A 72 -6.45 -4.27 -4.09
N ARG A 73 -5.16 -3.99 -4.03
CA ARG A 73 -4.41 -3.93 -2.77
C ARG A 73 -4.85 -2.75 -1.90
N ALA A 74 -5.06 -1.58 -2.50
CA ALA A 74 -5.67 -0.42 -1.87
C ALA A 74 -7.07 -0.72 -1.29
N MET A 75 -7.90 -1.44 -2.03
CA MET A 75 -9.24 -1.88 -1.59
C MET A 75 -9.15 -2.77 -0.34
N ILE A 76 -8.30 -3.80 -0.36
CA ILE A 76 -8.08 -4.69 0.78
C ILE A 76 -7.60 -3.90 2.00
N ARG A 77 -6.58 -3.04 1.82
CA ARG A 77 -6.04 -2.20 2.89
C ARG A 77 -7.11 -1.30 3.50
N MET A 78 -7.97 -0.70 2.69
CA MET A 78 -9.09 0.11 3.17
C MET A 78 -10.14 -0.70 3.95
N GLN A 79 -10.46 -1.91 3.51
CA GLN A 79 -11.39 -2.80 4.23
C GLN A 79 -10.84 -3.18 5.60
N VAL A 80 -9.59 -3.62 5.66
CA VAL A 80 -8.91 -3.99 6.91
C VAL A 80 -8.80 -2.78 7.84
N ALA A 81 -8.41 -1.61 7.32
CA ALA A 81 -8.34 -0.40 8.12
C ALA A 81 -9.70 0.02 8.71
N ASN A 82 -10.78 -0.06 7.93
CA ASN A 82 -12.12 0.26 8.42
C ASN A 82 -12.54 -0.69 9.55
N MET A 83 -12.32 -2.00 9.37
CA MET A 83 -12.57 -3.02 10.40
C MET A 83 -11.82 -2.71 11.71
N LEU A 84 -10.51 -2.48 11.63
CA LEU A 84 -9.66 -2.19 12.79
C LEU A 84 -10.09 -0.92 13.54
N ILE A 85 -10.42 0.15 12.78
CA ILE A 85 -10.90 1.40 13.38
C ILE A 85 -12.24 1.17 14.09
N ASP A 86 -13.16 0.42 13.50
CA ASP A 86 -14.46 0.14 14.11
C ASP A 86 -14.32 -0.74 15.35
N GLU A 87 -13.41 -1.71 15.36
CA GLU A 87 -13.04 -2.49 16.55
C GLU A 87 -12.44 -1.63 17.66
N ALA A 88 -11.52 -0.73 17.32
CA ALA A 88 -10.92 0.21 18.27
C ALA A 88 -11.98 1.14 18.88
N LYS A 89 -12.92 1.66 18.08
CA LYS A 89 -14.06 2.43 18.57
C LYS A 89 -14.93 1.64 19.54
N ARG A 90 -15.28 0.39 19.20
CA ARG A 90 -16.07 -0.49 20.08
C ARG A 90 -15.37 -0.71 21.43
N ARG A 91 -14.06 -0.97 21.42
CA ARG A 91 -13.26 -1.14 22.64
C ARG A 91 -13.20 0.14 23.48
N ALA A 92 -13.00 1.30 22.85
CA ALA A 92 -12.95 2.58 23.56
C ALA A 92 -14.27 2.91 24.27
N VAL A 93 -15.41 2.69 23.62
CA VAL A 93 -16.74 2.89 24.22
C VAL A 93 -16.99 1.91 25.37
N ALA A 94 -16.61 0.64 25.20
CA ALA A 94 -16.75 -0.36 26.26
C ALA A 94 -15.87 -0.05 27.49
N GLY A 95 -14.66 0.47 27.27
CA GLY A 95 -13.77 0.91 28.35
C GLY A 95 -14.30 2.13 29.10
N ALA A 96 -14.93 3.08 28.41
CA ALA A 96 -15.52 4.27 29.02
C ALA A 96 -16.78 4.02 29.87
N ARG A 97 -17.41 2.84 29.73
CA ARG A 97 -18.60 2.43 30.48
C ARG A 97 -18.29 1.66 31.77
N ARG A 98 -17.02 1.32 32.01
CA ARG A 98 -16.54 0.63 33.22
C ARG A 98 -16.02 1.65 34.21
#